data_AF-A0A2T3I0K6-F1
#
_entry.id   AF-A0A2T3I0K6-F1
#
_cell.length_a   1.000
_cell.length_b   1.000
_cell.length_c   1.000
_cell.angle_alpha   90.00
_cell.angle_beta   90.00
_cell.angle_gamma   90.00
#
_symmetry.space_group_name_H-M   'P 1'
#
loop_
_entity.id
_entity.type
_entity.pdbx_description
1 polymer ?
#
loop_
_entity_poly.entity_id
_entity_poly.type
_entity_poly.pdbx_seq_one_letter_code
_entity_poly.pdbx_strand_id
1 'polypeptide(L)'
;MTLTTIIATGLGLAVGSFLNVVIYRLPIMAKRNALKNALPHIKELHEEVNLDPNFDLSKPFNLNVPRSACPICNHQITAIENVPILSWLVLNGKCRECKSPISTRYPFVEIVNAMVWGTIAIFYYNQTYLLILNCLLASTFICIMVTNIDRQEVHNFLIFQVLTLSALQLVYILSQSAFVEKIMGIG
;
A
#
# COMPACT_ATOMS: atom_id res chain seq x y z
N MET A 1 -16.68 13.19 -16.72
CA MET A 1 -15.22 13.39 -16.85
C MET A 1 -14.66 14.16 -15.67
N THR A 2 -14.85 15.49 -15.57
CA THR A 2 -14.22 16.33 -14.52
C THR A 2 -14.50 15.88 -13.09
N LEU A 3 -15.77 15.60 -12.75
CA LEU A 3 -16.14 15.13 -11.40
C LEU A 3 -15.47 13.79 -11.06
N THR A 4 -15.50 12.82 -11.99
CA THR A 4 -14.86 11.52 -11.83
C THR A 4 -13.36 11.64 -11.60
N THR A 5 -12.68 12.52 -12.34
CA THR A 5 -11.25 12.79 -12.17
C THR A 5 -10.94 13.39 -10.80
N ILE A 6 -11.74 14.35 -10.32
CA ILE A 6 -11.56 14.96 -8.99
C ILE A 6 -11.73 13.89 -7.90
N ILE A 7 -12.80 13.09 -7.98
CA ILE A 7 -13.07 12.02 -7.02
C ILE A 7 -11.94 10.98 -7.03
N ALA A 8 -11.53 10.50 -8.20
CA ALA A 8 -10.46 9.52 -8.33
C ALA A 8 -9.12 10.05 -7.80
N THR A 9 -8.79 11.31 -8.07
CA THR A 9 -7.57 11.95 -7.56
C THR A 9 -7.59 12.05 -6.04
N GLY A 10 -8.72 12.50 -5.45
CA GLY A 10 -8.88 12.59 -4.00
C GLY A 10 -8.82 11.23 -3.30
N LEU A 11 -9.46 10.21 -3.88
CA LEU A 11 -9.35 8.83 -3.38
C LEU A 11 -7.93 8.28 -3.54
N GLY A 12 -7.25 8.60 -4.64
CA GLY A 12 -5.86 8.22 -4.87
C GLY A 12 -4.91 8.76 -3.80
N LEU A 13 -5.15 9.97 -3.27
CA LEU A 13 -4.40 10.50 -2.13
C LEU A 13 -4.62 9.65 -0.88
N ALA A 14 -5.87 9.33 -0.54
CA ALA A 14 -6.21 8.52 0.62
C ALA A 14 -5.63 7.10 0.53
N VAL A 15 -5.75 6.46 -0.63
CA VAL A 15 -5.17 5.14 -0.90
C VAL A 15 -3.64 5.21 -0.85
N GLY A 16 -3.02 6.25 -1.41
CA GLY A 16 -1.57 6.45 -1.34
C GLY A 16 -1.06 6.55 0.10
N SER A 17 -1.82 7.18 1.00
CA SER A 17 -1.49 7.25 2.42
C SER A 17 -1.56 5.88 3.09
N PHE A 18 -2.54 5.05 2.71
CA PHE A 18 -2.58 3.65 3.14
C PHE A 18 -1.40 2.83 2.57
N LEU A 19 -0.98 3.06 1.31
CA LEU A 19 0.17 2.38 0.74
C LEU A 19 1.44 2.60 1.56
N ASN A 20 1.64 3.79 2.11
CA ASN A 20 2.77 4.06 3.00
C ASN A 20 2.81 3.12 4.23
N VAL A 21 1.64 2.77 4.78
CA VAL A 21 1.50 1.80 5.87
C VAL A 21 1.89 0.41 5.40
N VAL A 22 1.41 -0.01 4.22
CA VAL A 22 1.71 -1.33 3.64
C VAL A 22 3.20 -1.46 3.33
N ILE A 23 3.79 -0.48 2.63
CA ILE A 23 5.21 -0.45 2.25
C ILE A 23 6.11 -0.60 3.49
N TYR A 24 5.78 0.10 4.57
CA TYR A 24 6.59 0.05 5.80
C TYR A 24 6.38 -1.25 6.59
N ARG A 25 5.13 -1.68 6.79
CA ARG A 25 4.79 -2.74 7.75
C ARG A 25 4.90 -4.14 7.17
N LEU A 26 4.62 -4.32 5.89
CA LEU A 26 4.55 -5.65 5.27
C LEU A 26 5.89 -6.43 5.40
N PRO A 27 7.07 -5.85 5.12
CA PRO A 27 8.35 -6.53 5.31
C PRO A 27 8.62 -6.89 6.77
N ILE A 28 8.23 -6.00 7.69
CA ILE A 28 8.40 -6.23 9.13
C ILE A 28 7.50 -7.39 9.60
N MET A 29 6.27 -7.47 9.11
CA MET A 29 5.35 -8.58 9.41
C MET A 29 5.91 -9.91 8.89
N ALA A 30 6.45 -9.94 7.67
CA ALA A 30 7.07 -11.13 7.10
C ALA A 30 8.28 -11.60 7.94
N LYS A 31 9.19 -10.68 8.29
CA LYS A 31 10.34 -10.98 9.16
C LYS A 31 9.91 -11.49 10.53
N ARG A 32 8.89 -10.90 11.15
CA ARG A 32 8.34 -11.35 12.44
C ARG A 32 7.78 -12.77 12.34
N ASN A 33 7.04 -13.08 11.28
CA ASN A 33 6.48 -14.42 11.08
C ASN A 33 7.58 -15.46 10.84
N ALA A 34 8.59 -15.13 10.02
CA ALA A 34 9.75 -16.01 9.80
C ALA A 34 10.49 -16.31 11.12
N LEU A 35 10.75 -15.29 11.93
CA LEU A 35 11.40 -15.46 13.25
C LEU A 35 10.55 -16.27 14.22
N LYS A 36 9.22 -16.06 14.27
CA LYS A 36 8.32 -16.86 15.12
C LYS A 36 8.35 -18.34 14.76
N ASN A 37 8.47 -18.67 13.48
CA ASN A 37 8.53 -20.06 13.02
C ASN A 37 9.91 -20.68 13.25
N ALA A 38 10.99 -19.91 13.18
CA ALA A 38 12.35 -20.41 13.35
C ALA A 38 12.75 -20.57 14.83
N LEU A 39 12.30 -19.67 15.72
CA LEU A 39 12.75 -19.61 17.11
C LEU A 39 12.52 -20.90 17.93
N PRO A 40 11.40 -21.64 17.77
CA PRO A 40 11.21 -22.93 18.44
C PRO A 40 12.30 -23.94 18.08
N HIS A 41 12.66 -24.02 16.79
CA HIS A 41 13.69 -24.95 16.30
C HIS A 41 15.09 -24.59 16.79
N ILE A 42 15.42 -23.30 16.88
CA ILE A 42 16.73 -22.87 17.38
C ILE A 42 16.86 -23.13 18.89
N LYS A 43 15.76 -22.95 19.65
CA LYS A 43 15.73 -23.29 21.08
C LYS A 43 15.89 -24.78 21.34
N GLU A 44 15.37 -25.64 20.48
CA GLU A 44 15.60 -27.10 20.54
C GLU A 44 17.09 -27.46 20.37
N LEU A 45 17.83 -26.65 19.62
CA LEU A 45 19.28 -26.80 19.42
C LEU A 45 20.11 -26.24 20.59
N HIS A 46 19.47 -25.79 21.68
CA HIS A 46 20.11 -25.15 22.84
C HIS A 46 20.99 -23.94 22.49
N GLU A 47 20.73 -23.30 21.34
CA GLU A 47 21.47 -22.12 20.91
C GLU A 47 20.75 -20.86 21.38
N GLU A 48 21.45 -20.00 22.14
CA GLU A 48 20.89 -18.74 22.61
C GLU A 48 20.79 -17.73 21.45
N VAL A 49 19.56 -17.47 21.00
CA VAL A 49 19.31 -16.42 20.01
C VAL A 49 19.24 -15.06 20.71
N ASN A 50 20.27 -14.24 20.51
CA ASN A 50 20.29 -12.87 21.00
C ASN A 50 19.45 -11.96 20.07
N LEU A 51 18.14 -11.91 20.31
CA LEU A 51 17.23 -10.99 19.65
C LEU A 51 17.42 -9.57 20.22
N ASP A 52 17.32 -8.55 19.37
CA ASP A 52 17.25 -7.16 19.83
C ASP A 52 16.13 -7.04 20.88
N PRO A 53 16.42 -6.55 22.11
CA PRO A 53 15.44 -6.45 23.17
C PRO A 53 14.24 -5.54 22.82
N ASN A 54 14.39 -4.65 21.85
CA ASN A 54 13.28 -3.84 21.33
C ASN A 54 12.37 -4.61 20.35
N PHE A 55 12.81 -5.77 19.87
CA PHE A 55 12.07 -6.61 18.93
C PHE A 55 11.23 -7.67 19.63
N ASP A 56 10.24 -7.21 20.38
CA ASP A 56 9.32 -8.08 21.12
C ASP A 56 8.37 -8.82 20.17
N LEU A 57 8.52 -10.14 20.01
CA LEU A 57 7.70 -11.01 19.16
C LEU A 57 6.31 -11.32 19.75
N SER A 58 6.10 -11.13 21.06
CA SER A 58 4.83 -11.42 21.72
C SER A 58 3.75 -10.39 21.38
N LYS A 59 4.15 -9.14 21.13
CA LYS A 59 3.24 -8.05 20.80
C LYS A 59 2.62 -8.20 19.41
N PRO A 60 1.32 -7.85 19.25
CA PRO A 60 0.68 -7.83 17.94
C PRO A 60 1.32 -6.75 17.06
N PHE A 61 1.65 -7.12 15.83
CA PHE A 61 2.15 -6.21 14.82
C PHE A 61 1.51 -6.57 13.47
N ASN A 62 0.61 -5.71 12.99
CA ASN A 62 -0.12 -5.86 11.74
C ASN A 62 -0.33 -4.49 11.08
N LEU A 63 -1.11 -4.43 10.00
CA LEU A 63 -1.34 -3.18 9.27
C LEU A 63 -2.00 -2.08 10.12
N ASN A 64 -2.81 -2.45 11.12
CA ASN A 64 -3.58 -1.52 11.95
C ASN A 64 -2.94 -1.26 13.32
N VAL A 65 -2.14 -2.19 13.84
CA VAL A 65 -1.60 -2.20 15.20
C VAL A 65 -0.08 -2.42 15.16
N PRO A 66 0.72 -1.63 15.90
CA PRO A 66 0.34 -0.48 16.75
C PRO A 66 -0.14 0.71 15.91
N ARG A 67 -0.71 1.73 16.56
CA ARG A 67 -1.00 3.01 15.89
C ARG A 67 0.30 3.67 15.43
N SER A 68 0.23 4.46 14.37
CA SER A 68 1.38 5.21 13.87
C SER A 68 1.89 6.16 14.95
N ALA A 69 3.19 6.10 15.24
CA ALA A 69 3.82 6.92 16.27
C ALA A 69 5.16 7.47 15.76
N CYS A 70 5.56 8.62 16.30
CA CYS A 70 6.87 9.19 16.02
C CYS A 70 7.97 8.26 16.57
N PRO A 71 9.00 7.87 15.79
CA PRO A 71 10.06 6.99 16.27
C PRO A 71 10.98 7.63 17.32
N ILE A 72 10.98 8.98 17.43
CA ILE A 72 11.86 9.71 18.34
C ILE A 72 11.18 9.99 19.69
N CYS A 73 9.95 10.50 19.66
CA CYS A 73 9.24 10.89 20.89
C CYS A 73 8.05 10.00 21.25
N ASN A 74 7.75 8.98 20.43
CA ASN A 74 6.62 8.07 20.60
C ASN A 74 5.24 8.77 20.63
N HIS A 75 5.16 10.03 20.16
CA HIS A 75 3.90 10.75 19.95
C HIS A 75 2.98 9.94 19.05
N GLN A 76 1.75 9.70 19.52
CA GLN A 76 0.73 9.00 18.75
C GLN A 76 0.17 9.93 17.68
N ILE A 77 0.38 9.58 16.41
CA ILE A 77 -0.08 10.37 15.27
C ILE A 77 -1.61 10.32 15.25
N THR A 78 -2.24 11.49 15.35
CA THR A 78 -3.69 11.65 15.29
C THR A 78 -4.21 11.46 13.87
N ALA A 79 -5.52 11.21 13.72
CA ALA A 79 -6.13 11.06 12.40
C ALA A 79 -5.93 12.30 11.50
N ILE A 80 -5.91 13.51 12.09
CA ILE A 80 -5.67 14.77 11.37
C ILE A 80 -4.21 14.84 10.89
N GLU A 81 -3.26 14.39 11.71
CA GLU A 81 -1.84 14.30 11.34
C GLU A 81 -1.57 13.19 10.31
N ASN A 82 -2.55 12.34 10.04
CA ASN A 82 -2.51 11.31 9.00
C ASN A 82 -3.27 11.73 7.72
N VAL A 83 -3.76 12.98 7.63
CA VAL A 83 -4.41 13.47 6.40
C VAL A 83 -3.34 13.63 5.30
N PRO A 84 -3.54 13.02 4.11
CA PRO A 84 -2.52 12.99 3.05
C PRO A 84 -2.06 14.39 2.66
N ILE A 85 -0.75 14.59 2.47
CA ILE A 85 -0.03 15.81 2.04
C ILE A 85 -0.26 17.06 2.91
N LEU A 86 -1.51 17.41 3.23
CA LEU A 86 -1.94 18.55 4.02
C LEU A 86 -1.28 18.56 5.40
N SER A 87 -1.29 17.43 6.11
CA SER A 87 -0.64 17.34 7.42
C SER A 87 0.88 17.59 7.32
N TRP A 88 1.54 17.03 6.31
CA TRP A 88 2.97 17.21 6.08
C TRP A 88 3.32 18.66 5.74
N LEU A 89 2.53 19.33 4.89
CA LEU A 89 2.72 20.74 4.56
C LEU A 89 2.49 21.66 5.77
N VAL A 90 1.39 21.47 6.52
CA VAL A 90 1.07 22.27 7.72
C VAL A 90 2.12 22.10 8.81
N LEU A 91 2.67 20.90 8.95
CA LEU A 91 3.71 20.61 9.94
C LEU A 91 5.12 20.93 9.43
N ASN A 92 5.28 21.47 8.21
CA ASN A 92 6.56 21.73 7.55
C ASN A 92 7.49 20.50 7.52
N GLY A 93 6.90 19.33 7.27
CA GLY A 93 7.59 18.05 7.22
C GLY A 93 8.25 17.65 8.54
N LYS A 94 7.71 18.08 9.69
CA LYS A 94 8.26 17.79 11.02
C LYS A 94 7.22 17.20 11.96
N CYS A 95 7.64 16.38 12.92
CA CYS A 95 6.76 15.90 13.99
C CYS A 95 6.22 17.09 14.79
N ARG A 96 4.93 17.06 15.15
CA ARG A 96 4.27 18.16 15.86
C ARG A 96 4.92 18.45 17.21
N GLU A 97 5.24 17.40 17.99
CA GLU A 97 5.84 17.52 19.32
C GLU A 97 7.36 17.75 19.26
N CYS A 98 8.13 16.77 18.78
CA CYS A 98 9.60 16.81 18.85
C CYS A 98 10.29 17.53 17.68
N LYS A 99 9.54 17.99 16.67
CA LYS A 99 10.05 18.69 15.48
C LYS A 99 11.07 17.90 14.64
N SER A 100 11.18 16.60 14.86
CA SER A 100 12.01 15.72 14.03
C SER A 100 11.51 15.67 12.59
N PRO A 101 12.39 15.58 11.58
CA PRO A 101 11.97 15.56 10.19
C PRO A 101 11.21 14.27 9.86
N ILE A 102 10.10 14.41 9.13
CA ILE A 102 9.31 13.33 8.53
C ILE A 102 9.78 13.17 7.09
N SER A 103 10.08 11.93 6.68
CA SER A 103 10.58 11.61 5.35
C SER A 103 9.66 12.14 4.24
N THR A 104 10.24 12.78 3.22
CA THR A 104 9.55 13.28 2.01
C THR A 104 9.00 12.15 1.13
N ARG A 105 9.41 10.91 1.38
CA ARG A 105 8.90 9.73 0.69
C ARG A 105 7.39 9.56 0.86
N TYR A 106 6.89 9.82 2.07
CA TYR A 106 5.48 9.62 2.39
C TYR A 106 4.55 10.48 1.51
N PRO A 107 4.71 11.82 1.44
CA PRO A 107 3.92 12.64 0.53
C PRO A 107 4.20 12.33 -0.95
N PHE A 108 5.41 11.88 -1.31
CA PHE A 108 5.71 11.49 -2.70
C PHE A 108 4.83 10.33 -3.17
N VAL A 109 4.71 9.25 -2.39
CA VAL A 109 3.85 8.11 -2.74
C VAL A 109 2.38 8.54 -2.87
N GLU A 110 1.90 9.40 -1.98
CA GLU A 110 0.54 9.95 -2.03
C GLU A 110 0.28 10.74 -3.31
N ILE A 111 1.18 11.67 -3.64
CA ILE A 111 1.09 12.51 -4.85
C ILE A 111 1.11 11.64 -6.11
N VAL A 112 2.08 10.73 -6.22
CA VAL A 112 2.24 9.87 -7.40
C VAL A 112 1.00 9.01 -7.58
N ASN A 113 0.48 8.39 -6.51
CA ASN A 113 -0.72 7.57 -6.61
C ASN A 113 -1.95 8.40 -7.04
N ALA A 114 -2.13 9.59 -6.46
CA ALA A 114 -3.22 10.49 -6.83
C ALA A 114 -3.15 10.96 -8.30
N MET A 115 -1.95 11.32 -8.79
CA MET A 115 -1.74 11.72 -10.18
C MET A 115 -2.03 10.57 -11.14
N VAL A 116 -1.60 9.35 -10.81
CA VAL A 116 -1.87 8.17 -11.63
C VAL A 116 -3.36 7.87 -11.68
N TRP A 117 -4.07 7.91 -10.55
CA TRP A 117 -5.52 7.72 -10.51
C TRP A 117 -6.28 8.80 -11.30
N GLY A 118 -5.88 10.07 -11.16
CA GLY A 118 -6.44 11.17 -11.94
C GLY A 118 -6.24 10.97 -13.45
N THR A 119 -5.05 10.51 -13.84
CA THR A 119 -4.73 10.20 -15.24
C THR A 119 -5.58 9.04 -15.76
N ILE A 120 -5.68 7.94 -15.02
CA ILE A 120 -6.54 6.79 -15.38
C ILE A 120 -7.99 7.25 -15.50
N ALA A 121 -8.47 8.12 -14.60
CA ALA A 121 -9.82 8.66 -14.66
C ALA A 121 -10.09 9.49 -15.93
N ILE A 122 -9.11 10.23 -16.45
CA ILE A 122 -9.27 10.97 -17.72
C ILE A 122 -9.55 9.99 -18.88
N PHE A 123 -8.84 8.86 -18.94
CA PHE A 123 -9.00 7.88 -20.02
C PHE A 123 -10.19 6.93 -19.85
N TYR A 124 -10.55 6.59 -18.61
CA TYR A 124 -11.54 5.55 -18.29
C TYR A 124 -12.79 6.09 -17.58
N TYR A 125 -13.09 7.40 -17.64
CA TYR A 125 -14.21 8.00 -16.89
C TYR A 125 -15.59 7.40 -17.19
N ASN A 126 -15.80 6.87 -18.39
CA ASN A 126 -17.06 6.20 -18.79
C ASN A 126 -17.08 4.69 -18.52
N GLN A 127 -15.96 4.12 -18.07
CA GLN A 127 -15.77 2.69 -17.90
C GLN A 127 -15.43 2.39 -16.44
N THR A 128 -16.40 2.58 -15.53
CA THR A 128 -16.19 2.52 -14.08
C THR A 128 -15.47 1.26 -13.61
N TYR A 129 -15.80 0.09 -14.18
CA TYR A 129 -15.13 -1.17 -13.83
C TYR A 129 -13.64 -1.15 -14.17
N LEU A 130 -13.30 -0.75 -15.39
CA LEU A 130 -11.89 -0.66 -15.83
C LEU A 130 -11.14 0.45 -15.09
N LEU A 131 -11.80 1.57 -14.78
CA LEU A 131 -11.24 2.63 -13.95
C LEU A 131 -10.80 2.08 -12.58
N ILE A 132 -11.69 1.38 -11.87
CA ILE A 132 -11.40 0.83 -10.55
C ILE A 132 -10.27 -0.21 -10.64
N LEU A 133 -10.35 -1.16 -11.57
CA LEU A 133 -9.34 -2.20 -11.74
C LEU A 133 -7.95 -1.61 -12.03
N ASN A 134 -7.87 -0.65 -12.97
CA ASN A 134 -6.60 0.02 -13.30
C ASN A 134 -6.06 0.83 -12.12
N CYS A 135 -6.91 1.50 -11.34
CA CYS A 135 -6.50 2.23 -10.14
C CYS A 135 -5.92 1.30 -9.06
N LEU A 136 -6.57 0.17 -8.79
CA LEU A 136 -6.08 -0.83 -7.83
C LEU A 136 -4.78 -1.48 -8.32
N LEU A 137 -4.70 -1.81 -9.60
CA LEU A 137 -3.51 -2.39 -10.23
C LEU A 137 -2.32 -1.42 -10.14
N ALA A 138 -2.52 -0.15 -10.52
CA ALA A 138 -1.50 0.89 -10.42
C ALA A 138 -1.01 1.10 -8.98
N SER A 139 -1.93 1.15 -8.01
CA SER A 139 -1.59 1.26 -6.58
C SER A 139 -0.72 0.09 -6.11
N THR A 140 -1.04 -1.13 -6.58
CA THR A 140 -0.28 -2.34 -6.25
C THR A 140 1.12 -2.29 -6.86
N PHE A 141 1.25 -1.84 -8.12
CA PHE A 141 2.56 -1.65 -8.77
C PHE A 141 3.41 -0.60 -8.06
N ILE A 142 2.82 0.54 -7.69
CA ILE A 142 3.52 1.57 -6.90
C ILE A 142 4.01 0.97 -5.58
N CYS A 143 3.15 0.23 -4.88
CA CYS A 143 3.53 -0.46 -3.63
C CYS A 143 4.70 -1.43 -3.83
N ILE A 144 4.66 -2.28 -4.86
CA ILE A 144 5.73 -3.24 -5.17
C ILE A 144 7.03 -2.50 -5.51
N MET A 145 6.98 -1.50 -6.39
CA MET A 145 8.16 -0.73 -6.81
C MET A 145 8.84 -0.07 -5.63
N VAL A 146 8.05 0.61 -4.78
CA VAL A 146 8.57 1.35 -3.63
C VAL A 146 9.09 0.38 -2.55
N THR A 147 8.47 -0.79 -2.37
CA THR A 147 8.96 -1.81 -1.42
C THR A 147 10.26 -2.47 -1.91
N ASN A 148 10.36 -2.76 -3.21
CA ASN A 148 11.54 -3.38 -3.81
C ASN A 148 12.78 -2.50 -3.73
N ILE A 149 12.61 -1.18 -3.94
CA ILE A 149 13.71 -0.20 -3.82
C ILE A 149 14.31 -0.23 -2.41
N ASP A 150 13.51 -0.46 -1.37
CA ASP A 150 13.99 -0.42 0.02
C ASP A 150 14.57 -1.72 0.54
N ARG A 151 13.92 -2.83 0.21
CA ARG A 151 14.08 -4.09 0.95
C ARG A 151 14.44 -5.26 0.05
N GLN A 152 14.36 -5.10 -1.28
CA GLN A 152 14.55 -6.16 -2.26
C GLN A 152 13.68 -7.41 -2.00
N GLU A 153 12.53 -7.25 -1.33
CA GLU A 153 11.62 -8.33 -0.96
C GLU A 153 10.25 -8.14 -1.63
N VAL A 154 9.95 -8.99 -2.62
CA VAL A 154 8.61 -9.05 -3.22
C VAL A 154 7.74 -10.00 -2.41
N HIS A 155 6.63 -9.48 -1.90
CA HIS A 155 5.69 -10.29 -1.13
C HIS A 155 4.69 -10.98 -2.07
N ASN A 156 4.61 -12.32 -2.00
CA ASN A 156 3.75 -13.13 -2.86
C ASN A 156 2.29 -12.66 -2.90
N PHE A 157 1.75 -12.17 -1.79
CA PHE A 157 0.39 -11.62 -1.74
C PHE A 157 0.16 -10.48 -2.76
N LEU A 158 1.13 -9.57 -2.92
CA LEU A 158 1.03 -8.47 -3.89
C LEU A 158 1.08 -8.99 -5.33
N ILE A 159 1.87 -10.03 -5.60
CA ILE A 159 1.92 -10.69 -6.91
C ILE A 159 0.56 -11.34 -7.22
N PHE A 160 0.00 -12.09 -6.27
CA PHE A 160 -1.32 -12.71 -6.45
C PHE A 160 -2.42 -11.69 -6.67
N GLN A 161 -2.36 -10.53 -5.98
CA GLN A 161 -3.27 -9.42 -6.22
C GLN A 161 -3.15 -8.87 -7.64
N VAL A 162 -1.93 -8.64 -8.15
CA VAL A 162 -1.70 -8.22 -9.55
C VAL A 162 -2.27 -9.22 -10.53
N LEU A 163 -1.99 -10.51 -10.35
CA LEU A 163 -2.46 -11.58 -11.23
C LEU A 163 -3.99 -11.65 -11.24
N THR A 164 -4.61 -11.57 -10.07
CA THR A 164 -6.08 -11.64 -9.92
C THR A 164 -6.77 -10.45 -10.57
N LEU A 165 -6.28 -9.23 -10.32
CA LEU A 165 -6.83 -8.01 -10.92
C LEU A 165 -6.65 -8.00 -12.44
N SER A 166 -5.50 -8.45 -12.93
CA SER A 166 -5.21 -8.56 -14.36
C SER A 166 -6.11 -9.61 -15.04
N ALA A 167 -6.35 -10.75 -14.39
CA ALA A 167 -7.26 -11.77 -14.88
C ALA A 167 -8.71 -11.26 -14.95
N LEU A 168 -9.19 -10.57 -13.91
CA LEU A 168 -10.52 -9.95 -13.89
C LEU A 168 -10.67 -8.91 -15.01
N GLN A 169 -9.65 -8.08 -15.22
CA GLN A 169 -9.62 -7.11 -16.30
C GLN A 169 -9.67 -7.78 -17.68
N LEU A 170 -8.89 -8.84 -17.88
CA LEU A 170 -8.88 -9.60 -19.12
C LEU A 170 -10.25 -10.24 -19.40
N VAL A 171 -10.85 -10.90 -18.41
CA VAL A 171 -12.19 -11.49 -18.53
C VAL A 171 -13.23 -10.44 -18.93
N TYR A 172 -13.20 -9.27 -18.30
CA TYR A 172 -14.11 -8.17 -18.63
C TYR A 172 -13.91 -7.67 -20.06
N ILE A 173 -12.67 -7.50 -20.51
CA ILE A 173 -12.38 -7.06 -21.89
C ILE A 173 -12.87 -8.10 -22.90
N LEU A 174 -12.62 -9.39 -22.64
CA LEU A 174 -13.07 -10.48 -23.50
C LEU A 174 -14.60 -10.54 -23.56
N SER A 175 -15.31 -10.33 -22.44
CA SER A 175 -16.77 -10.37 -22.43
C SER A 175 -17.42 -9.26 -23.27
N GLN A 176 -16.72 -8.15 -23.50
CA GLN A 176 -17.19 -7.05 -24.36
C GLN A 176 -16.76 -7.23 -25.83
N SER A 177 -15.98 -8.26 -26.15
CA SER A 177 -15.53 -8.48 -27.52
C SER A 177 -16.65 -9.10 -28.36
N ALA A 178 -16.82 -8.61 -29.58
CA ALA A 178 -17.79 -9.14 -30.55
C ALA A 178 -17.60 -10.65 -30.82
N PHE A 179 -16.40 -11.17 -30.57
CA PHE A 179 -16.10 -12.59 -30.61
C PHE A 179 -16.90 -13.40 -29.58
N VAL A 180 -17.04 -12.91 -28.35
CA VAL A 180 -17.80 -13.58 -27.29
C VAL A 180 -19.30 -13.46 -27.53
N GLU A 181 -19.79 -12.33 -28.03
CA GLU A 181 -21.19 -12.19 -28.47
C GLU A 181 -21.55 -13.21 -29.54
N LYS A 182 -20.63 -13.42 -30.50
CA LYS A 182 -20.78 -14.40 -31.58
C LYS A 182 -20.74 -15.86 -31.08
N ILE A 183 -19.91 -16.18 -30.08
CA ILE A 183 -19.89 -17.51 -29.45
C ILE A 183 -21.16 -17.76 -28.63
N MET A 184 -21.67 -16.74 -27.94
CA MET A 184 -22.90 -16.83 -27.15
C MET A 184 -24.18 -16.82 -28.00
N GLY A 185 -24.08 -16.63 -29.32
CA GLY A 185 -25.21 -16.65 -30.25
C GLY A 185 -26.15 -15.45 -30.08
N ILE A 186 -25.64 -14.31 -29.61
CA ILE A 186 -26.43 -13.10 -29.33
C ILE A 186 -26.41 -12.11 -30.52
N GLY A 187 -25.59 -12.36 -31.56
CA GLY A 187 -25.41 -11.49 -32.73
C GLY A 187 -25.72 -12.15 -34.07
#